data_AF-A0A950SVQ1-F1
#
_entry.id   AF-A0A950SVQ1-F1
#
_cell.length_a   1.000
_cell.length_b   1.000
_cell.length_c   1.000
_cell.angle_alpha   90.00
_cell.angle_beta   90.00
_cell.angle_gamma   90.00
#
_symmetry.space_group_name_H-M   'P 1'
#
loop_
_entity.id
_entity.type
_entity.pdbx_description
1 polymer ?
#
loop_
_entity_poly.entity_id
_entity_poly.type
_entity_poly.pdbx_seq_one_letter_code
_entity_poly.pdbx_strand_id
1 'polypeptide(L)'
;MNTKTSLRFPSGIAAATAALLAVAPTPLSAQQTPQPAVHIAEHDLGGVVTGKNGPEAGVWVIAETTGLPTPFAKIVVTDDQGRYLIPDLPQANYDVWVRGYGLVDSPRVIATPGKTVNLQAMPAPNAAAAAQYYPAVYWFSLLNIPDEGQFSGPQRDENMPENIKTHTAWLNIIKTTGCIACHGIGTPGTRAIPAALGHFDNSAEAWARRIQSGQVETNMVNTINRLDPQLAFQYFGDWTDRIVKGELPFAQPPRPQ
;
A
#
# COMPACT_ATOMS: atom_id res chain seq x y z
N MET A 1 -42.21 -47.16 -78.68
CA MET A 1 -42.28 -45.73 -78.33
C MET A 1 -41.90 -45.56 -76.86
N ASN A 2 -40.77 -44.88 -76.64
CA ASN A 2 -40.36 -44.01 -75.51
C ASN A 2 -40.88 -44.34 -74.09
N THR A 3 -40.08 -44.47 -73.03
CA THR A 3 -38.69 -44.02 -72.79
C THR A 3 -38.19 -44.55 -71.42
N LYS A 4 -36.86 -44.69 -71.33
CA LYS A 4 -35.98 -44.46 -70.15
C LYS A 4 -35.88 -45.52 -69.03
N THR A 5 -34.88 -46.39 -69.21
CA THR A 5 -33.66 -46.54 -68.39
C THR A 5 -33.72 -46.25 -66.88
N SER A 6 -33.47 -47.27 -66.04
CA SER A 6 -32.22 -47.42 -65.26
C SER A 6 -32.27 -48.62 -64.31
N LEU A 7 -31.06 -49.04 -63.92
CA LEU A 7 -30.64 -50.39 -63.54
C LEU A 7 -30.58 -50.58 -62.00
N ARG A 8 -30.85 -51.81 -61.56
CA ARG A 8 -30.29 -52.57 -60.40
C ARG A 8 -30.83 -52.35 -58.97
N PHE A 9 -31.57 -53.38 -58.55
CA PHE A 9 -31.70 -54.08 -57.25
C PHE A 9 -30.40 -54.26 -56.42
N PRO A 10 -30.42 -54.87 -55.20
CA PRO A 10 -31.19 -54.53 -53.99
C PRO A 10 -30.33 -54.69 -52.69
N SER A 11 -30.99 -54.55 -51.54
CA SER A 11 -30.71 -55.27 -50.27
C SER A 11 -29.59 -54.78 -49.36
N GLY A 12 -29.97 -54.57 -48.09
CA GLY A 12 -29.02 -54.56 -46.97
C GLY A 12 -29.60 -53.92 -45.70
N ILE A 13 -30.51 -54.62 -45.03
CA ILE A 13 -30.88 -54.33 -43.63
C ILE A 13 -29.62 -54.56 -42.77
N ALA A 14 -29.19 -53.54 -42.02
CA ALA A 14 -28.23 -53.70 -40.94
C ALA A 14 -28.75 -52.98 -39.70
N ALA A 15 -29.27 -53.76 -38.76
CA ALA A 15 -29.56 -53.31 -37.40
C ALA A 15 -28.23 -53.13 -36.67
N ALA A 16 -27.91 -51.91 -36.25
CA ALA A 16 -26.76 -51.62 -35.40
C ALA A 16 -27.23 -51.38 -33.97
N THR A 17 -26.93 -52.33 -33.10
CA THR A 17 -27.05 -52.24 -31.64
C THR A 17 -26.01 -51.26 -31.10
N ALA A 18 -26.46 -50.15 -30.50
CA ALA A 18 -25.58 -49.20 -29.82
C ALA A 18 -25.26 -49.71 -28.40
N ALA A 19 -24.02 -50.14 -28.16
CA ALA A 19 -23.50 -50.42 -26.83
C ALA A 19 -22.97 -49.10 -26.22
N LEU A 20 -23.65 -48.61 -25.18
CA LEU A 20 -23.20 -47.48 -24.35
C LEU A 20 -22.15 -47.97 -23.35
N LEU A 21 -20.89 -47.57 -23.56
CA LEU A 21 -19.81 -47.72 -22.57
C LEU A 21 -19.89 -46.57 -21.55
N ALA A 22 -20.22 -46.90 -20.30
CA ALA A 22 -20.12 -45.97 -19.18
C ALA A 22 -18.65 -45.83 -18.77
N VAL A 23 -18.02 -44.70 -19.10
CA VAL A 23 -16.70 -44.33 -18.60
C VAL A 23 -16.90 -43.53 -17.31
N ALA A 24 -16.45 -44.08 -16.18
CA ALA A 24 -16.42 -43.34 -14.91
C ALA A 24 -15.36 -42.23 -14.97
N PRO A 25 -15.63 -41.01 -14.47
CA PRO A 25 -14.62 -39.95 -14.43
C PRO A 25 -13.55 -40.30 -13.40
N THR A 26 -12.31 -40.46 -13.87
CA THR A 26 -11.14 -40.48 -12.98
C THR A 26 -10.95 -39.07 -12.41
N PRO A 27 -10.72 -38.90 -11.10
CA PRO A 27 -10.35 -37.60 -10.56
C PRO A 27 -8.98 -37.23 -11.14
N LEU A 28 -8.95 -36.20 -11.98
CA LEU A 28 -7.73 -35.51 -12.37
C LEU A 28 -7.18 -34.82 -11.11
N SER A 29 -6.26 -35.49 -10.41
CA SER A 29 -5.29 -34.76 -9.59
C SER A 29 -4.45 -33.91 -10.54
N ALA A 30 -4.77 -32.62 -10.63
CA ALA A 30 -3.84 -31.64 -11.15
C ALA A 30 -2.58 -31.73 -10.28
N GLN A 31 -1.52 -32.36 -10.79
CA GLN A 31 -0.20 -32.26 -10.18
C GLN A 31 0.14 -30.77 -10.20
N GLN A 32 0.11 -30.13 -9.03
CA GLN A 32 0.76 -28.84 -8.85
C GLN A 32 2.22 -29.07 -9.20
N THR A 33 2.64 -28.58 -10.37
CA THR A 33 4.05 -28.56 -10.75
C THR A 33 4.82 -27.98 -9.57
N PRO A 34 5.83 -28.67 -9.01
CA PRO A 34 6.62 -28.12 -7.92
C PRO A 34 7.13 -26.75 -8.35
N GLN A 35 6.68 -25.71 -7.64
CA GLN A 35 7.10 -24.35 -7.91
C GLN A 35 8.64 -24.32 -7.80
N PRO A 36 9.38 -23.87 -8.83
CA PRO A 36 10.83 -23.94 -8.79
C PRO A 36 11.33 -23.22 -7.54
N ALA A 37 11.99 -23.99 -6.67
CA ALA A 37 12.51 -23.51 -5.40
C ALA A 37 13.48 -22.36 -5.67
N VAL A 38 13.33 -21.26 -4.94
CA VAL A 38 14.30 -20.17 -4.95
C VAL A 38 15.66 -20.77 -4.55
N HIS A 39 16.69 -20.56 -5.36
CA HIS A 39 18.04 -20.95 -4.98
C HIS A 39 18.51 -20.03 -3.86
N ILE A 40 18.91 -20.61 -2.73
CA ILE A 40 19.31 -19.89 -1.52
C ILE A 40 20.78 -20.22 -1.27
N ALA A 41 21.67 -19.24 -1.41
CA ALA A 41 23.07 -19.40 -1.06
C ALA A 41 23.25 -19.36 0.47
N GLU A 42 24.46 -19.71 0.93
CA GLU A 42 24.82 -19.73 2.36
C GLU A 42 24.53 -18.42 3.09
N HIS A 43 24.66 -17.28 2.40
CA HIS A 43 24.48 -15.95 2.96
C HIS A 43 23.09 -15.36 2.67
N ASP A 44 22.15 -16.16 2.15
CA ASP A 44 20.84 -15.67 1.73
C ASP A 44 19.73 -16.18 2.64
N LEU A 45 18.63 -15.44 2.72
CA LEU A 45 17.35 -15.96 3.16
C LEU A 45 16.37 -15.94 2.00
N GLY A 46 15.60 -17.00 1.80
CA GLY A 46 14.61 -17.02 0.74
C GLY A 46 13.42 -17.90 1.07
N GLY A 47 12.38 -17.81 0.28
CA GLY A 47 11.18 -18.61 0.47
C GLY A 47 10.00 -18.06 -0.31
N VAL A 48 8.81 -18.47 0.13
CA VAL A 48 7.55 -18.02 -0.45
C VAL A 48 6.69 -17.38 0.63
N VAL A 49 6.08 -16.26 0.31
CA VAL A 49 5.00 -15.66 1.09
C VAL A 49 3.67 -16.13 0.53
N THR A 50 2.81 -16.62 1.42
CA THR A 50 1.44 -17.03 1.07
C THR A 50 0.43 -16.27 1.91
N GLY A 51 -0.68 -15.90 1.29
CA GLY A 51 -1.85 -15.36 1.96
C GLY A 51 -3.06 -16.28 1.80
N LYS A 52 -4.23 -15.75 2.15
CA LYS A 52 -5.50 -16.50 2.11
C LYS A 52 -5.84 -17.05 0.72
N ASN A 53 -5.38 -16.39 -0.35
CA ASN A 53 -5.74 -16.68 -1.73
C ASN A 53 -4.60 -17.37 -2.53
N GLY A 54 -3.55 -17.84 -1.87
CA GLY A 54 -2.37 -18.43 -2.52
C GLY A 54 -1.11 -17.57 -2.34
N PRO A 55 -0.16 -17.60 -3.29
CA PRO A 55 1.05 -16.78 -3.21
C PRO A 55 0.75 -15.28 -3.12
N GLU A 56 1.49 -14.56 -2.28
CA GLU A 56 1.25 -13.14 -2.04
C GLU A 56 2.29 -12.28 -2.77
N ALA A 57 1.88 -11.66 -3.87
CA ALA A 57 2.72 -10.81 -4.70
C ALA A 57 2.82 -9.37 -4.18
N GLY A 58 3.95 -8.72 -4.45
CA GLY A 58 4.16 -7.29 -4.20
C GLY A 58 4.18 -6.93 -2.71
N VAL A 59 4.58 -7.85 -1.83
CA VAL A 59 4.70 -7.57 -0.39
C VAL A 59 6.16 -7.50 0.02
N TRP A 60 6.45 -6.66 1.00
CA TRP A 60 7.79 -6.50 1.55
C TRP A 60 8.10 -7.65 2.50
N VAL A 61 9.22 -8.33 2.27
CA VAL A 61 9.83 -9.23 3.24
C VAL A 61 11.01 -8.51 3.87
N ILE A 62 10.97 -8.40 5.19
CA ILE A 62 11.87 -7.58 5.98
C ILE A 62 12.65 -8.51 6.91
N ALA A 63 13.98 -8.46 6.83
CA ALA A 63 14.87 -9.10 7.78
C ALA A 63 15.59 -8.03 8.60
N GLU A 64 15.37 -8.03 9.92
CA GLU A 64 15.95 -7.08 10.87
C GLU A 64 16.80 -7.81 11.91
N THR A 65 17.92 -7.21 12.33
CA THR A 65 18.75 -7.75 13.41
C THR A 65 19.41 -6.62 14.22
N THR A 66 19.56 -6.86 15.51
CA THR A 66 20.40 -6.07 16.41
C THR A 66 21.63 -6.85 16.88
N GLY A 67 21.89 -8.03 16.29
CA GLY A 67 23.02 -8.90 16.66
C GLY A 67 24.37 -8.49 16.07
N LEU A 68 24.40 -7.40 15.30
CA LEU A 68 25.60 -6.82 14.69
C LEU A 68 26.02 -5.54 15.45
N PRO A 69 27.25 -5.01 15.24
CA PRO A 69 27.70 -3.78 15.90
C PRO A 69 26.78 -2.56 15.65
N THR A 70 26.00 -2.59 14.58
CA THR A 70 24.96 -1.61 14.26
C THR A 70 23.67 -2.34 13.92
N PRO A 71 22.48 -1.84 14.33
CA PRO A 71 21.22 -2.38 13.86
C PRO A 71 21.19 -2.46 12.33
N PHE A 72 20.68 -3.56 11.80
CA PHE A 72 20.69 -3.84 10.37
C PHE A 72 19.32 -4.31 9.93
N ALA A 73 18.87 -3.79 8.78
CA ALA A 73 17.65 -4.23 8.14
C ALA A 73 17.88 -4.36 6.63
N LYS A 74 17.36 -5.42 6.02
CA LYS A 74 17.32 -5.58 4.56
C LYS A 74 15.91 -5.98 4.14
N ILE A 75 15.42 -5.35 3.08
CA ILE A 75 14.03 -5.45 2.63
C ILE A 75 14.02 -5.79 1.15
N VAL A 76 13.19 -6.77 0.78
CA VAL A 76 12.94 -7.15 -0.62
C VAL A 76 11.44 -7.23 -0.87
N VAL A 77 11.04 -7.31 -2.13
CA VAL A 77 9.63 -7.46 -2.52
C VAL A 77 9.42 -8.83 -3.17
N THR A 78 8.30 -9.46 -2.87
CA THR A 78 7.93 -10.74 -3.51
C THR A 78 7.54 -10.55 -4.98
N ASP A 79 7.88 -11.54 -5.81
CA ASP A 79 7.41 -11.60 -7.19
C ASP A 79 5.93 -12.04 -7.29
N ASP A 80 5.41 -12.14 -8.52
CA ASP A 80 4.04 -12.59 -8.83
C ASP A 80 3.69 -13.98 -8.27
N GLN A 81 4.71 -14.79 -7.94
CA GLN A 81 4.57 -16.12 -7.38
C GLN A 81 4.85 -16.14 -5.87
N GLY A 82 4.86 -14.96 -5.22
CA GLY A 82 5.11 -14.79 -3.80
C GLY A 82 6.54 -15.10 -3.36
N ARG A 83 7.47 -15.31 -4.29
CA ARG A 83 8.84 -15.73 -3.98
C ARG A 83 9.69 -14.53 -3.60
N TYR A 84 10.60 -14.72 -2.67
CA TYR A 84 11.58 -13.71 -2.31
C TYR A 84 12.96 -14.32 -2.04
N LEU A 85 13.98 -13.47 -2.19
CA LEU A 85 15.37 -13.75 -1.81
C LEU A 85 15.95 -12.47 -1.21
N ILE A 86 16.45 -12.55 0.01
CA ILE A 86 17.23 -11.51 0.69
C ILE A 86 18.70 -11.94 0.61
N PRO A 87 19.50 -11.36 -0.29
CA PRO A 87 20.86 -11.80 -0.52
C PRO A 87 21.83 -11.19 0.48
N ASP A 88 23.02 -11.78 0.61
CA ASP A 88 24.20 -11.20 1.27
C ASP A 88 23.90 -10.67 2.69
N LEU A 89 23.29 -11.50 3.52
CA LEU A 89 23.07 -11.21 4.93
C LEU A 89 24.31 -11.58 5.75
N PRO A 90 24.89 -10.64 6.53
CA PRO A 90 25.91 -10.98 7.50
C PRO A 90 25.42 -12.06 8.48
N GLN A 91 26.34 -12.87 9.01
CA GLN A 91 25.97 -13.94 9.94
C GLN A 91 25.42 -13.35 11.26
N ALA A 92 24.12 -13.54 11.48
CA ALA A 92 23.38 -13.16 12.69
C ALA A 92 22.03 -13.90 12.74
N ASN A 93 21.32 -13.77 13.86
CA ASN A 93 19.88 -14.09 13.91
C ASN A 93 19.08 -12.88 13.44
N TYR A 94 18.11 -13.11 12.57
CA TYR A 94 17.21 -12.09 12.02
C TYR A 94 15.77 -12.37 12.41
N ASP A 95 15.04 -11.33 12.77
CA ASP A 95 13.59 -11.34 12.75
C ASP A 95 13.12 -11.11 11.31
N VAL A 96 12.48 -12.12 10.73
CA VAL A 96 11.96 -12.09 9.37
C VAL A 96 10.45 -12.01 9.38
N TRP A 97 9.88 -11.05 8.66
CA TRP A 97 8.43 -10.80 8.65
C TRP A 97 7.97 -10.10 7.37
N VAL A 98 6.65 -10.06 7.18
CA VAL A 98 6.00 -9.55 5.97
C VAL A 98 5.18 -8.32 6.29
N ARG A 99 5.21 -7.34 5.39
CA ARG A 99 4.34 -6.16 5.36
C ARG A 99 3.82 -5.92 3.96
N GLY A 100 2.61 -5.37 3.83
CA GLY A 100 2.07 -4.99 2.52
C GLY A 100 0.84 -4.09 2.63
N TYR A 101 0.52 -3.37 1.56
CA TYR A 101 -0.74 -2.64 1.49
C TYR A 101 -1.91 -3.63 1.47
N GLY A 102 -2.95 -3.33 2.27
CA GLY A 102 -4.09 -4.24 2.51
C GLY A 102 -3.83 -5.32 3.57
N LEU A 103 -2.63 -5.35 4.14
CA LEU A 103 -2.22 -6.31 5.17
C LEU A 103 -1.91 -5.60 6.49
N VAL A 104 -1.70 -6.39 7.53
CA VAL A 104 -0.99 -6.00 8.75
C VAL A 104 0.34 -6.78 8.82
N ASP A 105 1.23 -6.35 9.71
CA ASP A 105 2.50 -7.04 9.91
C ASP A 105 2.27 -8.50 10.31
N SER A 106 3.01 -9.41 9.67
CA SER A 106 3.00 -10.81 10.08
C SER A 106 3.72 -11.01 11.42
N PRO A 107 3.48 -12.13 12.11
CA PRO A 107 4.38 -12.60 13.16
C PRO A 107 5.83 -12.67 12.64
N ARG A 108 6.78 -12.38 13.52
CA ARG A 108 8.22 -12.47 13.24
C ARG A 108 8.70 -13.91 13.38
N VAL A 109 9.52 -14.35 12.45
CA VAL A 109 10.18 -15.66 12.45
C VAL A 109 11.68 -15.44 12.58
N ILE A 110 12.29 -16.07 13.58
CA ILE A 110 13.74 -15.99 13.77
C ILE A 110 14.42 -16.94 12.78
N ALA A 111 15.39 -16.44 12.01
CA ALA A 111 16.17 -17.23 11.06
C ALA A 111 17.62 -16.73 10.96
N THR A 112 18.51 -17.62 10.50
CA THR A 112 19.90 -17.29 10.12
C THR A 112 20.05 -17.45 8.60
N PRO A 113 21.04 -16.79 7.96
CA PRO A 113 21.34 -16.99 6.55
C PRO A 113 21.53 -18.49 6.17
N GLY A 114 21.28 -18.82 4.91
CA GLY A 114 21.34 -20.16 4.34
C GLY A 114 20.07 -20.99 4.54
N LYS A 115 18.93 -20.35 4.87
CA LYS A 115 17.67 -21.03 5.21
C LYS A 115 16.52 -20.65 4.29
N THR A 116 15.68 -21.64 4.01
CA THR A 116 14.34 -21.42 3.47
C THR A 116 13.39 -21.05 4.60
N VAL A 117 12.71 -19.90 4.46
CA VAL A 117 11.74 -19.39 5.41
C VAL A 117 10.45 -19.09 4.65
N ASN A 118 9.43 -19.92 4.84
CA ASN A 118 8.12 -19.64 4.28
C ASN A 118 7.33 -18.78 5.26
N LEU A 119 6.70 -17.72 4.75
CA LEU A 119 6.01 -16.72 5.57
C LEU A 119 4.53 -16.65 5.19
N GLN A 120 3.72 -16.21 6.15
CA GLN A 120 2.30 -15.97 5.93
C GLN A 120 2.00 -14.48 6.00
N ALA A 121 1.37 -13.97 4.94
CA ALA A 121 0.79 -12.64 4.92
C ALA A 121 -0.47 -12.60 5.79
N MET A 122 -0.64 -11.53 6.57
CA MET A 122 -1.78 -11.35 7.46
C MET A 122 -2.74 -10.29 6.89
N PRO A 123 -3.95 -10.67 6.43
CA PRO A 123 -4.94 -9.70 5.98
C PRO A 123 -5.25 -8.69 7.09
N ALA A 124 -5.35 -7.41 6.73
CA ALA A 124 -5.80 -6.41 7.68
C ALA A 124 -7.24 -6.72 8.13
N PRO A 125 -7.57 -6.61 9.43
CA PRO A 125 -8.90 -6.94 9.94
C PRO A 125 -9.99 -5.95 9.49
N ASN A 126 -9.60 -4.75 9.06
CA ASN A 126 -10.48 -3.73 8.51
C ASN A 126 -9.68 -2.67 7.71
N ALA A 127 -10.40 -1.78 7.02
CA ALA A 127 -9.78 -0.72 6.21
C ALA A 127 -8.91 0.25 7.03
N ALA A 128 -9.31 0.56 8.27
CA ALA A 128 -8.54 1.47 9.13
C ALA A 128 -7.17 0.88 9.52
N ALA A 129 -7.13 -0.43 9.80
CA ALA A 129 -5.90 -1.16 10.07
C ALA A 129 -4.99 -1.22 8.83
N ALA A 130 -5.56 -1.49 7.64
CA ALA A 130 -4.82 -1.49 6.38
C ALA A 130 -4.20 -0.10 6.10
N ALA A 131 -4.97 0.97 6.31
CA ALA A 131 -4.55 2.33 6.01
C ALA A 131 -3.37 2.80 6.88
N GLN A 132 -3.15 2.20 8.06
CA GLN A 132 -1.99 2.53 8.90
C GLN A 132 -0.66 2.33 8.17
N TYR A 133 -0.62 1.41 7.21
CA TYR A 133 0.56 1.08 6.41
C TYR A 133 0.67 1.89 5.12
N TYR A 134 -0.32 2.72 4.76
CA TYR A 134 -0.28 3.51 3.54
C TYR A 134 0.77 4.63 3.63
N PRO A 135 1.36 5.04 2.50
CA PRO A 135 2.29 6.17 2.47
C PRO A 135 1.68 7.44 3.05
N ALA A 136 2.53 8.26 3.66
CA ALA A 136 2.11 9.52 4.27
C ALA A 136 1.29 10.41 3.30
N VAL A 137 1.65 10.44 2.02
CA VAL A 137 0.97 11.28 1.02
C VAL A 137 -0.52 10.93 0.83
N TYR A 138 -0.94 9.68 1.05
CA TYR A 138 -2.35 9.28 0.96
C TYR A 138 -3.18 9.85 2.11
N TRP A 139 -2.56 9.95 3.29
CA TRP A 139 -3.16 10.63 4.43
C TRP A 139 -3.19 12.13 4.21
N PHE A 140 -2.10 12.69 3.70
CA PHE A 140 -2.00 14.11 3.39
C PHE A 140 -3.00 14.56 2.31
N SER A 141 -3.36 13.70 1.36
CA SER A 141 -4.37 14.02 0.35
C SER A 141 -5.79 14.22 0.90
N LEU A 142 -6.03 13.91 2.18
CA LEU A 142 -7.30 14.23 2.85
C LEU A 142 -7.41 15.71 3.25
N LEU A 143 -6.31 16.47 3.20
CA LEU A 143 -6.31 17.90 3.51
C LEU A 143 -7.28 18.62 2.57
N ASN A 144 -8.31 19.24 3.14
CA ASN A 144 -9.16 20.16 2.40
C ASN A 144 -8.34 21.39 2.00
N ILE A 145 -8.55 21.86 0.79
CA ILE A 145 -7.84 23.01 0.22
C ILE A 145 -8.87 24.05 -0.26
N PRO A 146 -8.49 25.34 -0.33
CA PRO A 146 -9.41 26.36 -0.81
C PRO A 146 -9.85 26.11 -2.26
N ASP A 147 -11.10 26.41 -2.58
CA ASP A 147 -11.63 26.34 -3.93
C ASP A 147 -10.97 27.39 -4.85
N GLU A 148 -10.90 27.11 -6.15
CA GLU A 148 -10.22 28.01 -7.11
C GLU A 148 -10.77 29.43 -7.11
N GLY A 149 -12.08 29.60 -6.89
CA GLY A 149 -12.74 30.91 -6.82
C GLY A 149 -12.34 31.75 -5.61
N GLN A 150 -11.77 31.16 -4.57
CA GLN A 150 -11.39 31.87 -3.34
C GLN A 150 -10.11 32.72 -3.51
N PHE A 151 -9.37 32.55 -4.60
CA PHE A 151 -8.08 33.23 -4.80
C PHE A 151 -8.17 34.56 -5.56
N SER A 152 -9.21 34.77 -6.36
CA SER A 152 -9.39 35.98 -7.17
C SER A 152 -10.83 36.20 -7.62
N GLY A 153 -11.15 37.43 -8.03
CA GLY A 153 -12.48 37.77 -8.53
C GLY A 153 -13.52 38.02 -7.43
N PRO A 154 -14.81 38.08 -7.79
CA PRO A 154 -15.88 38.46 -6.86
C PRO A 154 -16.09 37.49 -5.69
N GLN A 155 -15.68 36.22 -5.83
CA GLN A 155 -15.80 35.17 -4.81
C GLN A 155 -14.52 35.00 -3.97
N ARG A 156 -13.56 35.92 -4.10
CA ARG A 156 -12.30 35.86 -3.35
C ARG A 156 -12.58 35.87 -1.84
N ASP A 157 -11.93 34.95 -1.13
CA ASP A 157 -11.95 34.94 0.33
C ASP A 157 -11.19 36.16 0.87
N GLU A 158 -11.80 36.89 1.81
CA GLU A 158 -11.20 38.05 2.45
C GLU A 158 -9.94 37.68 3.25
N ASN A 159 -9.88 36.46 3.79
CA ASN A 159 -8.76 35.94 4.57
C ASN A 159 -7.63 35.37 3.70
N MET A 160 -7.83 35.22 2.38
CA MET A 160 -6.74 34.81 1.49
C MET A 160 -5.67 35.91 1.47
N PRO A 161 -4.36 35.60 1.61
CA PRO A 161 -3.32 36.61 1.49
C PRO A 161 -3.31 37.30 0.13
N GLU A 162 -3.03 38.60 0.10
CA GLU A 162 -3.02 39.36 -1.16
C GLU A 162 -1.96 38.85 -2.15
N ASN A 163 -0.86 38.30 -1.68
CA ASN A 163 0.22 37.76 -2.50
C ASN A 163 -0.09 36.37 -3.09
N ILE A 164 -1.18 35.71 -2.68
CA ILE A 164 -1.64 34.44 -3.27
C ILE A 164 -2.86 34.72 -4.14
N LYS A 165 -2.66 34.73 -5.46
CA LYS A 165 -3.73 35.01 -6.44
C LYS A 165 -4.26 33.78 -7.17
N THR A 166 -3.64 32.62 -6.99
CA THR A 166 -4.02 31.39 -7.70
C THR A 166 -3.93 30.17 -6.79
N HIS A 167 -4.75 29.18 -7.08
CA HIS A 167 -4.72 27.88 -6.40
C HIS A 167 -3.36 27.18 -6.53
N THR A 168 -2.71 27.27 -7.70
CA THR A 168 -1.35 26.76 -7.92
C THR A 168 -0.31 27.42 -7.02
N ALA A 169 -0.40 28.75 -6.79
CA ALA A 169 0.52 29.45 -5.90
C ALA A 169 0.39 28.97 -4.45
N TRP A 170 -0.84 28.73 -3.99
CA TRP A 170 -1.11 28.14 -2.68
C TRP A 170 -0.57 26.71 -2.57
N LEU A 171 -0.85 25.87 -3.57
CA LEU A 171 -0.35 24.50 -3.63
C LEU A 171 1.18 24.44 -3.64
N ASN A 172 1.86 25.36 -4.33
CA ASN A 172 3.32 25.43 -4.32
C ASN A 172 3.89 25.69 -2.92
N ILE A 173 3.22 26.48 -2.09
CA ILE A 173 3.67 26.72 -0.70
C ILE A 173 3.51 25.45 0.12
N ILE A 174 2.34 24.79 0.03
CA ILE A 174 2.06 23.59 0.81
C ILE A 174 2.89 22.37 0.36
N LYS A 175 2.97 22.12 -0.95
CA LYS A 175 3.53 20.89 -1.53
C LYS A 175 5.03 20.95 -1.83
N THR A 176 5.59 22.12 -2.09
CA THR A 176 6.94 22.21 -2.66
C THR A 176 7.87 23.13 -1.89
N THR A 177 7.41 24.29 -1.45
CA THR A 177 8.27 25.34 -0.89
C THR A 177 8.02 25.60 0.60
N GLY A 178 7.29 24.71 1.27
CA GLY A 178 6.94 24.82 2.68
C GLY A 178 6.93 23.46 3.37
N CYS A 179 5.75 22.87 3.57
CA CYS A 179 5.58 21.75 4.51
C CYS A 179 6.22 20.43 4.04
N ILE A 180 5.88 19.95 2.85
CA ILE A 180 6.30 18.61 2.39
C ILE A 180 7.79 18.54 2.04
N ALA A 181 8.43 19.69 1.76
CA ALA A 181 9.85 19.74 1.42
C ALA A 181 10.75 19.22 2.55
N CYS A 182 10.36 19.46 3.80
CA CYS A 182 11.15 19.10 4.98
C CYS A 182 10.49 18.01 5.84
N HIS A 183 9.19 17.75 5.67
CA HIS A 183 8.43 16.89 6.57
C HIS A 183 7.61 15.83 5.81
N GLY A 184 7.61 14.61 6.34
CA GLY A 184 6.66 13.57 5.95
C GLY A 184 5.27 13.85 6.52
N ILE A 185 4.55 14.82 5.97
CA ILE A 185 3.16 15.12 6.36
C ILE A 185 2.27 13.93 5.99
N GLY A 186 1.49 13.45 6.96
CA GLY A 186 0.61 12.28 6.83
C GLY A 186 1.16 11.00 7.48
N THR A 187 2.39 11.04 8.00
CA THR A 187 2.89 10.02 8.92
C THR A 187 2.09 10.04 10.24
N PRO A 188 2.07 8.94 11.04
CA PRO A 188 1.38 8.93 12.33
C PRO A 188 1.73 10.11 13.25
N GLY A 189 3.00 10.52 13.28
CA GLY A 189 3.46 11.65 14.10
C GLY A 189 2.99 13.03 13.64
N THR A 190 2.53 13.16 12.39
CA THR A 190 2.07 14.44 11.83
C THR A 190 0.56 14.49 11.59
N ARG A 191 -0.08 13.35 11.32
CA ARG A 191 -1.54 13.26 11.10
C ARG A 191 -2.37 13.21 12.38
N ALA A 192 -1.74 12.97 13.52
CA ALA A 192 -2.35 13.04 14.84
C ALA A 192 -1.57 14.03 15.71
N ILE A 193 -2.19 14.58 16.77
CA ILE A 193 -1.52 15.44 17.76
C ILE A 193 -0.89 14.55 18.85
N PRO A 194 0.47 14.51 18.99
CA PRO A 194 1.10 13.78 20.08
C PRO A 194 0.68 14.36 21.44
N ALA A 195 0.36 13.48 22.40
CA ALA A 195 0.02 13.89 23.77
C ALA A 195 1.13 14.74 24.43
N ALA A 196 2.39 14.56 24.02
CA ALA A 196 3.53 15.33 24.50
C ALA A 196 3.45 16.85 24.18
N LEU A 197 2.61 17.27 23.23
CA LEU A 197 2.39 18.70 22.95
C LEU A 197 1.49 19.37 23.99
N GLY A 198 0.76 18.60 24.79
CA GLY A 198 -0.20 19.09 25.78
C GLY A 198 -1.65 18.98 25.32
N HIS A 199 -2.54 19.64 26.06
CA HIS A 199 -3.97 19.71 25.78
C HIS A 199 -4.31 21.06 25.14
N PHE A 200 -5.23 21.03 24.18
CA PHE A 200 -5.69 22.19 23.41
C PHE A 200 -7.20 22.10 23.24
N ASP A 201 -7.87 23.23 23.09
CA ASP A 201 -9.32 23.27 22.94
C ASP A 201 -9.76 22.76 21.55
N ASN A 202 -8.87 22.88 20.57
CA ASN A 202 -9.08 22.39 19.20
C ASN A 202 -7.75 22.05 18.51
N SER A 203 -7.81 21.27 17.43
CA SER A 203 -6.61 20.87 16.68
C SER A 203 -5.90 22.04 16.00
N ALA A 204 -6.59 23.14 15.64
CA ALA A 204 -5.94 24.30 15.02
C ALA A 204 -4.95 24.97 16.00
N GLU A 205 -5.32 25.13 17.27
CA GLU A 205 -4.42 25.59 18.32
C GLU A 205 -3.25 24.62 18.55
N ALA A 206 -3.51 23.32 18.51
CA ALA A 206 -2.47 22.31 18.61
C ALA A 206 -1.45 22.43 17.45
N TRP A 207 -1.90 22.75 16.24
CA TRP A 207 -1.02 23.03 15.10
C TRP A 207 -0.21 24.31 15.26
N ALA A 208 -0.82 25.38 15.78
CA ALA A 208 -0.11 26.61 16.10
C ALA A 208 1.04 26.36 17.10
N ARG A 209 0.78 25.57 18.16
CA ARG A 209 1.82 25.20 19.13
C ARG A 209 2.85 24.24 18.55
N ARG A 210 2.44 23.29 17.71
CA ARG A 210 3.33 22.30 17.07
C ARG A 210 4.44 22.96 16.28
N ILE A 211 4.12 23.92 15.42
CA ILE A 211 5.12 24.52 14.53
C ILE A 211 6.15 25.38 15.28
N GLN A 212 5.85 25.73 16.54
CA GLN A 212 6.77 26.39 17.48
C GLN A 212 7.68 25.39 18.23
N SER A 213 7.80 24.16 17.73
CA SER A 213 8.61 23.12 18.37
C SER A 213 9.91 22.87 17.61
N GLY A 214 11.00 22.73 18.35
CA GLY A 214 12.31 22.36 17.80
C GLY A 214 13.12 23.54 17.28
N GLN A 215 14.33 23.25 16.80
CA GLN A 215 15.35 24.25 16.46
C GLN A 215 15.03 25.08 15.19
N VAL A 216 14.02 24.67 14.41
CA VAL A 216 13.60 25.31 13.14
C VAL A 216 12.29 26.12 13.27
N GLU A 217 11.80 26.34 14.49
CA GLU A 217 10.58 27.10 14.83
C GLU A 217 10.38 28.35 13.96
N THR A 218 11.33 29.28 13.97
CA THR A 218 11.19 30.58 13.29
C THR A 218 10.95 30.40 11.79
N ASN A 219 11.61 29.42 11.17
CA ASN A 219 11.41 29.12 9.75
C ASN A 219 10.03 28.53 9.47
N MET A 220 9.49 27.73 10.40
CA MET A 220 8.13 27.18 10.30
C MET A 220 7.07 28.25 10.44
N VAL A 221 7.22 29.14 11.42
CA VAL A 221 6.33 30.30 11.60
C VAL A 221 6.37 31.23 10.37
N ASN A 222 7.56 31.53 9.85
CA ASN A 222 7.69 32.34 8.64
C ASN A 222 7.06 31.67 7.40
N THR A 223 7.17 30.35 7.31
CA THR A 223 6.61 29.59 6.20
C THR A 223 5.08 29.59 6.24
N ILE A 224 4.48 29.34 7.41
CA ILE A 224 3.02 29.30 7.53
C ILE A 224 2.40 30.68 7.29
N ASN A 225 3.10 31.75 7.67
CA ASN A 225 2.67 33.13 7.44
C ASN A 225 2.53 33.49 5.95
N ARG A 226 3.07 32.67 5.03
CA ARG A 226 2.89 32.85 3.59
C ARG A 226 1.47 32.48 3.11
N LEU A 227 0.70 31.70 3.89
CA LEU A 227 -0.62 31.15 3.52
C LEU A 227 -1.81 31.84 4.21
N ASP A 228 -1.55 32.75 5.14
CA ASP A 228 -2.39 33.07 6.31
C ASP A 228 -2.33 31.97 7.39
N PRO A 229 -1.81 32.28 8.59
CA PRO A 229 -1.63 31.28 9.63
C PRO A 229 -2.95 30.77 10.20
N GLN A 230 -3.96 31.62 10.39
CA GLN A 230 -5.23 31.18 10.98
C GLN A 230 -5.95 30.21 10.05
N LEU A 231 -6.03 30.56 8.77
CA LEU A 231 -6.64 29.74 7.73
C LEU A 231 -5.86 28.42 7.57
N ALA A 232 -4.53 28.46 7.57
CA ALA A 232 -3.73 27.24 7.48
C ALA A 232 -3.95 26.32 8.69
N PHE A 233 -3.96 26.86 9.91
CA PHE A 233 -4.22 26.06 11.12
C PHE A 233 -5.63 25.46 11.13
N GLN A 234 -6.63 26.16 10.59
CA GLN A 234 -7.97 25.61 10.42
C GLN A 234 -7.97 24.40 9.47
N TYR A 235 -7.32 24.50 8.29
CA TYR A 235 -7.24 23.37 7.36
C TYR A 235 -6.54 22.15 7.96
N PHE A 236 -5.39 22.36 8.60
CA PHE A 236 -4.66 21.26 9.24
C PHE A 236 -5.36 20.71 10.48
N GLY A 237 -6.06 21.58 11.23
CA GLY A 237 -6.89 21.21 12.36
C GLY A 237 -8.05 20.32 11.94
N ASP A 238 -8.85 20.75 10.97
CA ASP A 238 -9.96 19.96 10.38
C ASP A 238 -9.46 18.62 9.83
N TRP A 239 -8.36 18.64 9.08
CA TRP A 239 -7.73 17.42 8.56
C TRP A 239 -7.38 16.42 9.68
N THR A 240 -6.80 16.90 10.77
CA THR A 240 -6.44 16.07 11.93
C THR A 240 -7.68 15.52 12.62
N ASP A 241 -8.69 16.37 12.84
CA ASP A 241 -9.93 16.00 13.53
C ASP A 241 -10.74 14.97 12.73
N ARG A 242 -10.79 15.11 11.39
CA ARG A 242 -11.46 14.15 10.51
C ARG A 242 -10.77 12.78 10.55
N ILE A 243 -9.44 12.75 10.52
CA ILE A 243 -8.66 11.50 10.68
C ILE A 243 -8.95 10.85 12.03
N VAL A 244 -8.96 11.63 13.13
CA VAL A 244 -9.28 11.12 14.48
C VAL A 244 -10.71 10.57 14.55
N LYS A 245 -11.67 11.19 13.84
CA LYS A 245 -13.04 10.71 13.72
C LYS A 245 -13.19 9.47 12.80
N GLY A 246 -12.11 8.99 12.20
CA GLY A 246 -12.07 7.75 11.43
C GLY A 246 -12.11 7.94 9.92
N GLU A 247 -11.89 9.16 9.41
CA GLU A 247 -11.71 9.34 7.97
C GLU A 247 -10.43 8.64 7.48
N LEU A 248 -10.54 7.97 6.34
CA LEU A 248 -9.47 7.19 5.73
C LEU A 248 -9.17 7.71 4.31
N PRO A 249 -7.94 7.53 3.82
CA PRO A 249 -7.62 7.77 2.42
C PRO A 249 -8.58 7.03 1.49
N PHE A 250 -9.15 7.75 0.52
CA PHE A 250 -10.14 7.16 -0.40
C PHE A 250 -9.50 6.13 -1.35
N ALA A 251 -8.23 6.33 -1.72
CA ALA A 251 -7.49 5.45 -2.60
C ALA A 251 -6.65 4.44 -1.80
N GLN A 252 -6.61 3.21 -2.29
CA GLN A 252 -5.66 2.20 -1.81
C GLN A 252 -4.39 2.26 -2.65
N PRO A 253 -3.20 2.35 -2.03
CA PRO A 253 -1.97 2.36 -2.79
C PRO A 253 -1.76 1.04 -3.54
N PRO A 254 -1.30 1.07 -4.80
CA PRO A 254 -0.92 -0.13 -5.51
C PRO A 254 0.30 -0.76 -4.83
N ARG A 255 0.36 -2.09 -4.83
CA ARG A 255 1.58 -2.81 -4.44
C ARG A 255 2.64 -2.67 -5.54
N PRO A 256 3.93 -2.76 -5.18
CA PRO A 256 4.98 -2.85 -6.20
C PRO A 256 4.75 -4.07 -7.10
N GLN A 257 5.09 -3.90 -8.38
CA GLN A 257 5.09 -4.95 -9.41
C GLN A 257 6.52 -5.40 -9.67
#